data_AF-A0A7X7NBM6-F1
#
_entry.id   AF-A0A7X7NBM6-F1
#
_cell.length_a   1.000
_cell.length_b   1.000
_cell.length_c   1.000
_cell.angle_alpha   90.00
_cell.angle_beta   90.00
_cell.angle_gamma   90.00
#
_symmetry.space_group_name_H-M   'P 1'
#
loop_
_entity.id
_entity.type
_entity.pdbx_description
1 polymer ?
#
loop_
_entity_poly.entity_id
_entity_poly.type
_entity_poly.pdbx_seq_one_letter_code
_entity_poly.pdbx_strand_id
1 'polypeptide(L)' 'MWLFCKSGFFSAVQHNSQPELIHVRARFASDLERLCQAHGVTTAVKHTPGHDYAYRMDFPP' A
#
# COMPACT_ATOMS: atom_id res chain seq x y z
N MET A 1 -9.54 -3.73 -4.57
CA MET A 1 -9.17 -3.90 -5.99
C MET A 1 -7.71 -4.32 -6.08
N TRP A 2 -7.34 -5.18 -7.04
CA TRP A 2 -5.94 -5.44 -7.37
C TRP A 2 -5.51 -4.56 -8.54
N LEU A 3 -4.32 -3.97 -8.45
CA LEU A 3 -3.76 -3.07 -9.44
C LEU A 3 -2.39 -3.59 -9.85
N PHE A 4 -2.22 -3.84 -11.14
CA PHE A 4 -0.92 -4.14 -11.74
C PHE A 4 -0.50 -2.97 -12.61
N CYS A 5 0.61 -2.33 -12.27
CA CYS A 5 1.14 -1.20 -13.02
C CYS A 5 2.67 -1.20 -13.00
N LYS A 6 3.29 -0.25 -13.70
CA LYS A 6 4.76 -0.17 -13.82
C LYS A 6 5.47 0.01 -12.47
N SER A 7 4.78 0.54 -11.45
CA SER A 7 5.35 0.72 -10.11
C SER A 7 5.24 -0.53 -9.23
N GLY A 8 4.40 -1.51 -9.57
CA GLY A 8 4.26 -2.75 -8.81
C GLY A 8 2.88 -3.42 -8.91
N PHE A 9 2.64 -4.35 -7.98
CA PHE A 9 1.36 -5.03 -7.82
C PHE A 9 0.79 -4.79 -6.43
N PHE A 10 -0.43 -4.24 -6.39
CA PHE A 10 -1.03 -3.70 -5.17
C PHE A 10 -2.43 -4.24 -4.94
N SER A 11 -2.83 -4.33 -3.68
CA SER A 11 -4.23 -4.38 -3.28
C SER A 11 -4.60 -3.05 -2.63
N ALA A 12 -5.53 -2.30 -3.22
CA ALA A 12 -6.04 -1.04 -2.68
C ALA A 12 -7.53 -1.17 -2.35
N VAL A 13 -7.90 -0.85 -1.11
CA VAL A 13 -9.28 -0.92 -0.59
C VAL A 13 -9.50 0.22 0.41
N GLN A 14 -10.75 0.59 0.68
CA GLN A 14 -11.05 1.52 1.77
C GLN A 14 -10.67 0.90 3.13
N HIS A 15 -10.12 1.69 4.04
CA HIS A 15 -9.78 1.23 5.38
C HIS A 15 -11.05 0.97 6.21
N ASN A 16 -11.08 -0.16 6.91
CA ASN A 16 -12.30 -0.67 7.55
C ASN A 16 -12.86 0.25 8.66
N SER A 17 -12.00 0.89 9.45
CA SER A 17 -12.39 1.76 10.56
C SER A 17 -12.15 3.26 10.34
N GLN A 18 -11.51 3.62 9.22
CA GLN A 18 -11.12 4.98 8.87
C GLN A 18 -11.53 5.20 7.40
N PRO A 19 -12.83 5.40 7.12
CA PRO A 19 -13.37 5.40 5.76
C PRO A 19 -12.76 6.48 4.85
N GLU A 20 -12.14 7.50 5.42
CA GLU A 20 -11.37 8.54 4.76
C GLU A 20 -9.99 8.08 4.27
N LEU A 21 -9.55 6.85 4.61
CA LEU A 21 -8.25 6.33 4.20
C LEU A 21 -8.38 5.19 3.20
N ILE A 22 -7.41 5.14 2.28
CA ILE A 22 -7.17 4.01 1.39
C ILE A 22 -6.09 3.13 2.03
N HIS A 23 -6.43 1.88 2.28
CA HIS A 23 -5.50 0.84 2.71
C HIS A 23 -4.86 0.17 1.50
N VAL A 24 -3.54 0.30 1.38
CA VAL A 24 -2.75 -0.26 0.28
C VAL A 24 -1.82 -1.35 0.80
N ARG A 25 -1.79 -2.50 0.12
CA ARG A 25 -0.96 -3.66 0.49
C ARG A 25 -0.15 -4.15 -0.69
N ALA A 26 1.06 -4.65 -0.41
CA ALA A 26 1.95 -5.27 -1.38
C ALA A 26 2.67 -6.50 -0.80
N ARG A 27 3.21 -7.34 -1.68
CA ARG A 27 4.03 -8.49 -1.29
C ARG A 27 5.46 -8.09 -0.95
N PHE A 28 5.96 -7.03 -1.59
CA PHE A 28 7.32 -6.53 -1.39
C PHE A 28 7.26 -5.09 -0.88
N ALA A 29 8.05 -4.76 0.15
CA ALA A 29 8.17 -3.39 0.65
C ALA A 29 8.52 -2.40 -0.46
N SER A 30 9.44 -2.80 -1.35
CA SER A 30 9.92 -1.98 -2.45
C SER A 30 8.84 -1.50 -3.43
N ASP A 31 7.71 -2.22 -3.56
CA ASP A 31 6.59 -1.76 -4.40
C ASP A 31 5.94 -0.52 -3.79
N LEU A 32 5.73 -0.53 -2.47
CA LEU A 32 5.15 0.60 -1.74
C LEU A 32 6.12 1.78 -1.68
N GLU A 33 7.41 1.51 -1.45
CA GLU A 33 8.46 2.54 -1.46
C GLU A 33 8.58 3.23 -2.82
N ARG A 34 8.57 2.47 -3.92
CA ARG A 34 8.54 3.02 -5.29
C ARG A 34 7.30 3.87 -5.54
N LEU A 35 6.12 3.42 -5.07
CA LEU A 35 4.89 4.17 -5.22
C LEU A 35 4.97 5.52 -4.48
N CYS A 36 5.44 5.51 -3.24
CA CYS A 36 5.70 6.71 -2.45
C CYS A 36 6.66 7.67 -3.17
N GLN A 37 7.79 7.16 -3.65
CA GLN A 37 8.78 7.96 -4.37
C GLN A 37 8.21 8.56 -5.66
N ALA A 38 7.47 7.79 -6.45
CA ALA A 38 6.92 8.22 -7.73
C ALA A 38 5.89 9.35 -7.60
N HIS A 39 5.20 9.43 -6.46
CA HIS A 39 4.14 10.42 -6.20
C HIS A 39 4.52 11.45 -5.13
N GLY A 40 5.75 11.43 -4.61
CA GLY A 40 6.21 12.37 -3.59
C GLY A 40 5.47 12.24 -2.25
N VAL A 41 4.97 11.03 -1.93
CA VAL A 41 4.22 10.79 -0.69
C VAL A 41 5.13 10.16 0.36
N THR A 42 5.01 10.61 1.60
CA THR A 42 5.73 10.03 2.73
C THR A 42 4.75 9.31 3.64
N THR A 43 4.72 7.98 3.59
CA THR A 43 3.92 7.13 4.49
C THR A 43 4.79 6.04 5.08
N ALA A 44 4.44 5.62 6.31
CA ALA A 44 5.12 4.54 6.99
C ALA A 44 4.66 3.19 6.43
N VAL A 45 5.57 2.48 5.75
CA VAL A 45 5.35 1.08 5.36
C VAL A 45 5.41 0.22 6.61
N LYS A 46 4.29 -0.44 6.94
CA LYS A 46 4.18 -1.38 8.04
C LYS A 46 4.41 -2.79 7.51
N HIS A 47 5.16 -3.59 8.27
CA HIS A 47 5.33 -5.02 8.01
C HIS A 47 4.47 -5.83 8.97
N THR A 48 3.70 -6.77 8.44
CA THR A 48 2.84 -7.69 9.19
C THR A 48 3.05 -9.09 8.64
N PRO A 49 4.04 -9.83 9.17
CA PRO A 49 4.40 -11.15 8.66
C PRO A 49 3.22 -12.14 8.80
N GLY A 50 3.15 -13.13 7.90
CA GLY A 50 2.12 -14.18 7.90
C GLY A 50 0.89 -13.89 7.03
N HIS A 51 0.77 -12.70 6.45
CA HIS A 51 -0.25 -12.39 5.45
C HIS A 51 0.32 -12.54 4.02
N ASP A 52 -0.51 -12.92 3.05
CA ASP A 52 -0.13 -12.99 1.63
C ASP A 52 0.47 -11.67 1.11
N TYR A 53 -0.03 -10.54 1.62
CA TYR A 53 0.54 -9.20 1.42
C TYR A 53 1.06 -8.69 2.76
N ALA A 54 2.33 -8.98 3.04
CA ALA A 54 2.95 -8.69 4.32
C ALA A 54 3.18 -7.19 4.55
N TYR A 55 3.28 -6.38 3.49
CA TYR A 55 3.57 -4.95 3.60
C TYR A 55 2.32 -4.13 3.33
N ARG A 56 2.12 -3.07 4.11
CA ARG A 56 0.91 -2.25 4.06
C ARG A 56 1.14 -0.81 4.46
N MET A 57 0.29 0.08 3.98
CA MET A 57 0.31 1.51 4.25
C MET A 57 -1.08 2.11 4.10
N ASP A 58 -1.34 3.22 4.79
CA ASP A 58 -2.62 3.91 4.79
C ASP A 58 -2.42 5.31 4.19
N PHE A 59 -3.28 5.68 3.23
CA PHE A 59 -3.18 6.92 2.46
C PHE A 59 -4.44 7.76 2.62
N PRO A 60 -4.34 9.07 2.90
CA PRO A 60 -5.43 9.97 2.62
C PRO A 60 -5.60 10.10 1.08
N PRO A 61 -6.85 10.18 0.57
CA PRO A 61 -7.13 10.40 -0.84
C PRO A 61 -6.67 11.76 -1.35
#